data_AF-A0A536FWD4-F1
#
_entry.id   AF-A0A536FWD4-F1
#
_cell.length_a   1.000
_cell.length_b   1.000
_cell.length_c   1.000
_cell.angle_alpha   90.00
_cell.angle_beta   90.00
_cell.angle_gamma   90.00
#
_symmetry.space_group_name_H-M   'P 1'
#
loop_
_entity.id
_entity.type
_entity.pdbx_description
1 polymer ?
#
loop_
_entity_poly.entity_id
_entity_poly.type
_entity_poly.pdbx_seq_one_letter_code
_entity_poly.pdbx_strand_id
1 'polypeptide(L)'
;MNMRISGAALCIGILVTACGTTQTQAGSGDKLYAAVSAGHSQFVQVIDSRSHKVERRLPMGVPSSDWKHLYSIVSTSLVDTDPQTGATLSTLALGHAYRLPDATFTGVPGGLSPNGQWLVIESYDVTGEDLPSSSHFLLIETPGLKIKSWIDLAGFFNFDAVSNDGRRLYLIQFVSGKAYYVRWYDLAMGRLDPGVVFDKNDGANAMSGLRLSGVASANGGWLYSMYVRDHAGPFIHALSLEGPIAFCLDLPGSGYAEDGSAMQWSLALSPGGSTVYAANLASGEVAKVGIADGAPQIVHKAHIALTTSTGGLIKNVEAKELGANAAVVSLDDGRNLYAMSEGGKVAEISMGSATVGATFDLSGGQPVALMRVAAS
;
A
#
# COMPACT_ATOMS: atom_id res chain seq x y z
N MET A 1 -30.51 -47.24 -80.77
CA MET A 1 -29.24 -47.45 -80.05
C MET A 1 -29.09 -46.31 -79.04
N ASN A 2 -28.77 -46.64 -77.78
CA ASN A 2 -28.49 -45.78 -76.62
C ASN A 2 -29.74 -45.15 -75.94
N MET A 3 -30.32 -45.70 -74.87
CA MET A 3 -29.85 -46.05 -73.51
C MET A 3 -29.93 -44.88 -72.51
N ARG A 4 -30.98 -44.97 -71.67
CA ARG A 4 -31.16 -44.63 -70.23
C ARG A 4 -30.24 -43.58 -69.59
N ILE A 5 -30.80 -42.78 -68.66
CA ILE A 5 -30.52 -42.89 -67.20
C ILE A 5 -31.44 -41.93 -66.41
N SER A 6 -32.14 -42.50 -65.44
CA SER A 6 -32.91 -41.82 -64.40
C SER A 6 -31.96 -41.23 -63.35
N GLY A 7 -32.10 -39.95 -63.02
CA GLY A 7 -31.39 -39.29 -61.92
C GLY A 7 -32.32 -39.07 -60.73
N ALA A 8 -32.19 -39.89 -59.69
CA ALA A 8 -32.85 -39.72 -58.41
C ALA A 8 -32.20 -38.56 -57.63
N ALA A 9 -33.01 -37.60 -57.17
CA ALA A 9 -32.56 -36.50 -56.32
C ALA A 9 -32.30 -37.02 -54.90
N LEU A 10 -31.03 -37.03 -54.50
CA LEU A 10 -30.57 -37.38 -53.16
C LEU A 10 -30.56 -36.09 -52.30
N CYS A 11 -31.58 -35.90 -51.46
CA CYS A 11 -31.56 -34.87 -50.43
C CYS A 11 -30.59 -35.28 -49.31
N ILE A 12 -29.35 -34.77 -49.38
CA ILE A 12 -28.38 -34.90 -48.29
C ILE A 12 -28.72 -33.83 -47.24
N GLY A 13 -29.36 -34.25 -46.15
CA GLY A 13 -29.51 -33.44 -44.94
C GLY A 13 -28.17 -33.34 -44.22
N ILE A 14 -27.58 -32.14 -44.20
CA ILE A 14 -26.40 -31.84 -43.39
C ILE A 14 -26.88 -31.60 -41.95
N LEU A 15 -26.73 -32.61 -41.10
CA LEU A 15 -26.80 -32.44 -39.64
C LEU A 15 -25.48 -31.83 -39.17
N VAL A 16 -25.45 -30.51 -39.01
CA VAL A 16 -24.36 -29.82 -38.30
C VAL A 16 -24.58 -30.07 -36.80
N THR A 17 -23.98 -31.12 -36.26
CA THR A 17 -23.79 -31.27 -34.82
C THR A 17 -22.77 -30.23 -34.36
N ALA A 18 -23.26 -29.05 -33.98
CA ALA A 18 -22.47 -28.08 -33.25
C ALA A 18 -22.24 -28.60 -31.83
N CYS A 19 -21.12 -29.30 -31.61
CA CYS A 19 -20.54 -29.44 -30.27
C CYS A 19 -19.94 -28.10 -29.89
N GLY A 20 -20.80 -27.12 -29.61
CA GLY A 20 -20.41 -25.92 -28.91
C GLY A 20 -20.08 -26.33 -27.49
N THR A 21 -18.80 -26.56 -27.19
CA THR A 21 -18.32 -26.36 -25.84
C THR A 21 -18.59 -24.90 -25.54
N THR A 22 -19.70 -24.60 -24.86
CA THR A 22 -19.84 -23.38 -24.08
C THR A 22 -18.70 -23.43 -23.08
N GLN A 23 -17.55 -22.90 -23.49
CA GLN A 23 -16.55 -22.44 -22.57
C GLN A 23 -17.21 -21.27 -21.86
N THR A 24 -17.96 -21.58 -20.80
CA THR A 24 -18.41 -20.59 -19.84
C THR A 24 -17.15 -19.82 -19.50
N GLN A 25 -17.03 -18.59 -19.99
CA GLN A 25 -15.99 -17.68 -19.53
C GLN A 25 -16.19 -17.66 -18.03
N ALA A 26 -15.34 -18.36 -17.29
CA ALA A 26 -15.32 -18.23 -15.85
C ALA A 26 -15.14 -16.72 -15.65
N GLY A 27 -16.13 -16.05 -15.06
CA GLY A 27 -16.04 -14.61 -14.83
C GLY A 27 -14.70 -14.31 -14.14
N SER A 28 -14.11 -13.14 -14.41
CA SER A 28 -12.90 -12.74 -13.68
C SER A 28 -13.18 -12.76 -12.18
N GLY A 29 -12.18 -13.17 -11.40
CA GLY A 29 -12.15 -12.88 -9.99
C GLY A 29 -11.65 -11.46 -9.76
N ASP A 30 -11.75 -10.99 -8.52
CA ASP A 30 -11.17 -9.74 -8.07
C ASP A 30 -9.67 -9.70 -8.40
N LYS A 31 -9.15 -8.51 -8.68
CA LYS A 31 -7.72 -8.32 -8.97
C LYS A 31 -6.99 -7.90 -7.71
N LEU A 32 -6.09 -8.75 -7.23
CA LEU A 32 -5.20 -8.46 -6.12
C LEU A 32 -3.91 -7.87 -6.65
N TYR A 33 -3.55 -6.69 -6.15
CA TYR A 33 -2.29 -6.01 -6.43
C TYR A 33 -1.37 -6.23 -5.23
N ALA A 34 -0.30 -7.00 -5.41
CA ALA A 34 0.63 -7.33 -4.33
C ALA A 34 2.04 -6.84 -4.69
N ALA A 35 2.68 -6.14 -3.75
CA ALA A 35 4.10 -5.85 -3.79
C ALA A 35 4.87 -7.15 -3.49
N VAL A 36 5.83 -7.49 -4.35
CA VAL A 36 6.61 -8.73 -4.29
C VAL A 36 8.08 -8.41 -4.50
N SER A 37 8.95 -9.09 -3.75
CA SER A 37 10.41 -9.05 -3.87
C SER A 37 10.93 -10.34 -4.48
N ALA A 38 11.79 -10.25 -5.50
CA ALA A 38 12.52 -11.38 -6.06
C ALA A 38 14.00 -11.00 -6.23
N GLY A 39 14.86 -11.59 -5.39
CA GLY A 39 16.27 -11.20 -5.32
C GLY A 39 16.42 -9.75 -4.86
N HIS A 40 17.09 -8.91 -5.66
CA HIS A 40 17.30 -7.49 -5.37
C HIS A 40 16.26 -6.58 -6.05
N SER A 41 15.17 -7.13 -6.58
CA SER A 41 14.17 -6.37 -7.32
C SER A 41 12.80 -6.51 -6.66
N GLN A 42 12.10 -5.38 -6.58
CA GLN A 42 10.71 -5.32 -6.14
C GLN A 42 9.81 -4.92 -7.32
N PHE A 43 8.60 -5.46 -7.37
CA PHE A 43 7.60 -5.17 -8.39
C PHE A 43 6.19 -5.43 -7.87
N VAL A 44 5.17 -4.98 -8.60
CA VAL A 44 3.76 -5.25 -8.29
C VAL A 44 3.27 -6.40 -9.17
N GLN A 45 2.66 -7.41 -8.55
CA GLN A 45 1.93 -8.46 -9.26
C GLN A 45 0.43 -8.18 -9.23
N VAL A 46 -0.24 -8.43 -10.36
CA VAL A 46 -1.70 -8.43 -10.44
C VAL A 46 -2.17 -9.86 -10.57
N ILE A 47 -3.01 -10.30 -9.64
CA ILE A 47 -3.41 -11.70 -9.49
C ILE A 47 -4.93 -11.77 -9.53
N ASP A 48 -5.45 -12.71 -10.31
CA ASP A 48 -6.88 -13.00 -10.34
C ASP A 48 -7.27 -13.89 -9.16
N SER A 49 -8.19 -13.42 -8.31
CA SER A 49 -8.56 -14.09 -7.06
C SER A 49 -9.25 -15.44 -7.27
N ARG A 50 -9.79 -15.70 -8.46
CA ARG A 50 -10.52 -16.93 -8.77
C ARG A 50 -9.61 -18.02 -9.33
N SER A 51 -8.73 -17.64 -10.25
CA SER A 51 -7.79 -18.56 -10.91
C SER A 51 -6.43 -18.64 -10.21
N HIS A 52 -6.15 -17.69 -9.30
CA HIS A 52 -4.89 -17.50 -8.59
C HIS A 52 -3.68 -17.28 -9.51
N LYS A 53 -3.91 -16.93 -10.78
CA LYS A 53 -2.85 -16.70 -11.76
C LYS A 53 -2.37 -15.25 -11.69
N VAL A 54 -1.06 -15.07 -11.79
CA VAL A 54 -0.46 -13.76 -12.07
C VAL A 54 -0.82 -13.37 -13.50
N GLU A 55 -1.63 -12.32 -13.65
CA GLU A 55 -2.05 -11.78 -14.93
C GLU A 55 -1.11 -10.69 -15.44
N ARG A 56 -0.50 -9.91 -14.54
CA ARG A 56 0.42 -8.83 -14.88
C ARG A 56 1.53 -8.67 -13.86
N ARG A 57 2.65 -8.10 -14.33
CA ARG A 57 3.73 -7.55 -13.50
C ARG A 57 3.93 -6.09 -13.88
N LEU A 58 3.91 -5.21 -12.89
CA LEU A 58 4.07 -3.76 -13.04
C LEU A 58 5.33 -3.32 -12.27
N PRO A 59 5.93 -2.17 -12.62
CA PRO A 59 7.01 -1.59 -11.83
C PRO A 59 6.61 -1.41 -10.35
N MET A 60 7.57 -1.48 -9.43
CA MET A 60 7.33 -1.01 -8.06
C MET A 60 7.12 0.51 -8.10
N GLY A 61 6.02 0.98 -7.51
CA GLY A 61 5.60 2.36 -7.64
C GLY A 61 4.44 2.74 -6.74
N VAL A 62 4.09 4.02 -6.77
CA VAL A 62 3.03 4.61 -5.97
C VAL A 62 1.77 4.74 -6.82
N PRO A 63 0.70 4.00 -6.50
CA PRO A 63 -0.56 4.14 -7.22
C PRO A 63 -1.29 5.44 -6.83
N SER A 64 -2.01 6.05 -7.77
CA SER A 64 -3.07 7.01 -7.43
C SER A 64 -4.19 6.32 -6.66
N SER A 65 -4.96 7.07 -5.86
CA SER A 65 -6.07 6.53 -5.09
C SER A 65 -7.14 5.86 -5.97
N ASP A 66 -7.34 6.38 -7.19
CA ASP A 66 -8.23 5.78 -8.20
C ASP A 66 -7.55 4.70 -9.06
N TRP A 67 -6.25 4.44 -8.85
CA TRP A 67 -5.43 3.47 -9.58
C TRP A 67 -5.54 3.62 -11.11
N LYS A 68 -5.61 4.85 -11.60
CA LYS A 68 -5.39 5.13 -13.03
C LYS A 68 -3.93 5.39 -13.36
N HIS A 69 -3.14 5.69 -12.34
CA HIS A 69 -1.73 6.00 -12.45
C HIS A 69 -0.93 5.16 -11.48
N LEU A 70 0.23 4.69 -11.91
CA LEU A 70 1.25 4.06 -11.08
C LEU A 70 2.59 4.74 -11.40
N TYR A 71 3.03 5.60 -10.47
CA TYR A 71 4.26 6.36 -10.60
C TYR A 71 5.44 5.52 -10.13
N SER A 72 6.46 5.37 -10.96
CA SER A 72 7.65 4.55 -10.68
C SER A 72 8.92 5.24 -11.15
N ILE A 73 10.06 4.91 -10.54
CA ILE A 73 11.37 5.33 -11.02
C ILE A 73 11.98 4.20 -11.83
N VAL A 74 12.33 4.50 -13.08
CA VAL A 74 13.05 3.59 -13.97
C VAL A 74 14.34 4.28 -14.39
N SER A 75 15.47 3.78 -13.90
CA SER A 75 16.77 4.43 -14.05
C SER A 75 16.73 5.88 -13.50
N THR A 76 16.94 6.90 -14.34
CA THR A 76 16.86 8.33 -13.98
C THR A 76 15.61 9.01 -14.51
N SER A 77 14.52 8.26 -14.67
CA SER A 77 13.23 8.77 -15.15
C SER A 77 12.10 8.43 -14.21
N LEU A 78 11.18 9.38 -14.03
CA LEU A 78 9.88 9.16 -13.43
C LEU A 78 8.91 8.73 -14.52
N VAL A 79 8.25 7.59 -14.33
CA VAL A 79 7.35 6.96 -15.30
C VAL A 79 5.96 6.82 -14.69
N ASP A 80 4.96 7.32 -15.40
CA ASP A 80 3.55 7.08 -15.11
C ASP A 80 3.06 5.89 -15.96
N THR A 81 2.54 4.85 -15.31
CA THR A 81 2.05 3.62 -15.93
C THR A 81 0.56 3.44 -15.64
N ASP A 82 -0.23 3.09 -16.64
CA ASP A 82 -1.60 2.61 -16.45
C ASP A 82 -1.53 1.20 -15.80
N PRO A 83 -1.97 1.03 -14.54
CA PRO A 83 -1.87 -0.25 -13.86
C PRO A 83 -2.87 -1.31 -14.38
N GLN A 84 -3.88 -0.91 -15.16
CA GLN A 84 -4.82 -1.85 -15.78
C GLN A 84 -4.23 -2.53 -17.01
N THR A 85 -3.44 -1.80 -17.79
CA THR A 85 -2.90 -2.29 -19.07
C THR A 85 -1.39 -2.54 -19.03
N GLY A 86 -0.67 -1.90 -18.11
CA GLY A 86 0.78 -1.85 -18.08
C GLY A 86 1.39 -0.86 -19.08
N ALA A 87 0.58 -0.06 -19.77
CA ALA A 87 1.06 0.92 -20.73
C ALA A 87 1.69 2.14 -20.04
N THR A 88 2.82 2.63 -20.57
CA THR A 88 3.38 3.92 -20.14
C THR A 88 2.50 5.06 -20.64
N LEU A 89 2.01 5.89 -19.71
CA LEU A 89 1.20 7.07 -19.99
C LEU A 89 2.06 8.32 -20.18
N SER A 90 3.12 8.46 -19.39
CA SER A 90 4.02 9.63 -19.43
C SER A 90 5.39 9.28 -18.86
N THR A 91 6.41 10.06 -19.24
CA THR A 91 7.77 9.91 -18.73
C THR A 91 8.40 11.29 -18.56
N LEU A 92 9.08 11.49 -17.44
CA LEU A 92 9.87 12.67 -17.13
C LEU A 92 11.32 12.22 -16.89
N ALA A 93 12.24 12.70 -17.73
CA ALA A 93 13.67 12.53 -17.49
C ALA A 93 14.13 13.46 -16.37
N LEU A 94 14.73 12.90 -15.32
CA LEU A 94 15.16 13.66 -14.13
C LEU A 94 16.62 14.10 -14.22
N GLY A 95 17.42 13.46 -15.09
CA GLY A 95 18.85 13.76 -15.26
C GLY A 95 19.76 13.30 -14.12
N HIS A 96 19.19 13.05 -12.94
CA HIS A 96 19.88 12.59 -11.74
C HIS A 96 19.13 11.42 -11.09
N ALA A 97 19.81 10.71 -10.19
CA ALA A 97 19.22 9.63 -9.44
C ALA A 97 18.35 10.19 -8.31
N TYR A 98 17.03 10.12 -8.50
CA TYR A 98 16.04 10.26 -7.44
C TYR A 98 15.38 8.90 -7.20
N ARG A 99 14.80 8.74 -6.01
CA ARG A 99 13.93 7.61 -5.67
C ARG A 99 12.55 8.09 -5.25
N LEU A 100 11.57 7.21 -5.33
CA LEU A 100 10.35 7.39 -4.56
C LEU A 100 10.68 7.18 -3.07
N PRO A 101 10.11 7.99 -2.16
CA PRO A 101 10.30 7.77 -0.74
C PRO A 101 9.83 6.40 -0.27
N ASP A 102 10.55 5.79 0.66
CA ASP A 102 10.11 4.56 1.33
C ASP A 102 8.97 4.90 2.30
N ALA A 103 7.73 4.55 1.96
CA ALA A 103 6.57 4.78 2.84
C ALA A 103 6.39 3.68 3.88
N THR A 104 7.04 2.54 3.68
CA THR A 104 7.09 1.44 4.65
C THR A 104 8.53 0.98 4.84
N PHE A 105 8.82 0.37 5.98
CA PHE A 105 10.12 -0.21 6.26
C PHE A 105 10.50 -1.36 5.32
N THR A 106 9.52 -1.91 4.59
CA THR A 106 9.70 -2.96 3.58
C THR A 106 10.01 -2.41 2.17
N GLY A 107 10.09 -1.09 2.00
CA GLY A 107 10.42 -0.45 0.72
C GLY A 107 9.22 -0.25 -0.21
N VAL A 108 7.99 -0.42 0.28
CA VAL A 108 6.81 0.00 -0.52
C VAL A 108 6.85 1.52 -0.62
N PRO A 109 6.89 2.08 -1.85
CA PRO A 109 7.11 3.50 -2.02
C PRO A 109 5.86 4.31 -1.68
N GLY A 110 6.07 5.58 -1.33
CA GLY A 110 5.05 6.63 -1.27
C GLY A 110 5.55 7.91 -1.92
N GLY A 111 5.04 9.06 -1.46
CA GLY A 111 5.36 10.36 -2.04
C GLY A 111 4.15 11.09 -2.62
N LEU A 112 3.05 10.38 -2.89
CA LEU A 112 1.86 10.97 -3.51
C LEU A 112 0.91 11.57 -2.47
N SER A 113 0.36 12.76 -2.74
CA SER A 113 -0.71 13.37 -1.95
C SER A 113 -1.98 12.51 -2.02
N PRO A 114 -2.85 12.55 -1.00
CA PRO A 114 -4.10 11.78 -1.01
C PRO A 114 -4.99 12.01 -2.24
N ASN A 115 -5.04 13.25 -2.74
CA ASN A 115 -5.78 13.61 -3.95
C ASN A 115 -5.05 13.28 -5.28
N GLY A 116 -3.84 12.74 -5.21
CA GLY A 116 -3.06 12.33 -6.38
C GLY A 116 -2.53 13.48 -7.25
N GLN A 117 -2.55 14.73 -6.78
CA GLN A 117 -2.12 15.91 -7.54
C GLN A 117 -0.65 16.28 -7.34
N TRP A 118 -0.02 15.77 -6.27
CA TRP A 118 1.35 16.12 -5.91
C TRP A 118 2.13 14.86 -5.59
N LEU A 119 3.22 14.63 -6.32
CA LEU A 119 4.18 13.57 -6.04
C LEU A 119 5.48 14.18 -5.56
N VAL A 120 6.04 13.61 -4.51
CA VAL A 120 7.38 13.94 -4.01
C VAL A 120 8.32 12.78 -4.30
N ILE A 121 9.49 13.12 -4.86
CA ILE A 121 10.62 12.21 -5.00
C ILE A 121 11.83 12.79 -4.28
N GLU A 122 12.76 11.94 -3.86
CA GLU A 122 13.85 12.30 -2.96
C GLU A 122 15.21 11.75 -3.40
N SER A 123 16.28 12.43 -3.01
CA SER A 123 17.67 11.97 -3.13
C SER A 123 18.50 12.49 -1.97
N TYR A 124 19.69 11.93 -1.78
CA TYR A 124 20.51 12.17 -0.59
C TYR A 124 21.99 12.31 -0.93
N ASP A 125 22.66 13.19 -0.20
CA ASP A 125 24.11 13.28 -0.19
C ASP A 125 24.66 12.45 0.98
N VAL A 126 25.14 11.25 0.67
CA VAL A 126 25.73 10.31 1.64
C VAL A 126 27.25 10.47 1.66
N THR A 127 27.80 10.80 2.83
CA THR A 127 29.25 10.89 3.06
C THR A 127 29.70 9.78 3.99
N GLY A 128 30.09 8.63 3.46
CA GLY A 128 30.56 7.48 4.26
C GLY A 128 29.42 6.67 4.88
N GLU A 129 29.61 6.20 6.12
CA GLU A 129 28.64 5.35 6.85
C GLU A 129 27.67 6.14 7.75
N ASP A 130 27.82 7.47 7.81
CA ASP A 130 26.96 8.34 8.61
C ASP A 130 25.58 8.56 7.97
N LEU A 131 24.66 9.14 8.75
CA LEU A 131 23.39 9.64 8.22
C LEU A 131 23.64 10.62 7.05
N PRO A 132 22.76 10.67 6.04
CA PRO A 132 22.86 11.64 4.96
C PRO A 132 23.12 13.07 5.45
N SER A 133 24.10 13.70 4.81
CA SER A 133 24.52 15.06 5.13
C SER A 133 23.56 16.12 4.57
N SER A 134 22.84 15.79 3.48
CA SER A 134 21.78 16.60 2.89
C SER A 134 20.69 15.71 2.29
N SER A 135 19.47 16.26 2.26
CA SER A 135 18.30 15.68 1.60
C SER A 135 17.78 16.64 0.53
N HIS A 136 17.40 16.08 -0.61
CA HIS A 136 16.88 16.83 -1.76
C HIS A 136 15.53 16.26 -2.16
N PHE A 137 14.56 17.13 -2.42
CA PHE A 137 13.22 16.74 -2.84
C PHE A 137 12.77 17.51 -4.06
N LEU A 138 12.02 16.84 -4.93
CA LEU A 138 11.24 17.50 -5.98
C LEU A 138 9.76 17.36 -5.69
N LEU A 139 9.03 18.47 -5.78
CA LEU A 139 7.57 18.47 -5.83
C LEU A 139 7.14 18.43 -7.30
N ILE A 140 6.33 17.45 -7.67
CA ILE A 140 5.89 17.18 -9.02
C ILE A 140 4.36 17.23 -9.07
N GLU A 141 3.81 18.03 -9.97
CA GLU A 141 2.37 18.08 -10.26
C GLU A 141 1.96 16.88 -11.13
N THR A 142 0.88 16.22 -10.73
CA THR A 142 0.33 15.03 -11.38
C THR A 142 -1.19 15.19 -11.68
N PRO A 143 -1.71 14.56 -12.75
CA PRO A 143 -0.98 13.87 -13.82
C PRO A 143 -0.29 14.89 -14.76
N GLY A 144 0.79 14.47 -15.42
CA GLY A 144 1.54 15.30 -16.39
C GLY A 144 3.00 15.56 -16.02
N LEU A 145 3.43 15.12 -14.84
CA LEU A 145 4.84 15.06 -14.40
C LEU A 145 5.59 16.40 -14.55
N LYS A 146 5.02 17.48 -14.00
CA LYS A 146 5.66 18.82 -14.05
C LYS A 146 6.36 19.11 -12.73
N ILE A 147 7.65 19.38 -12.75
CA ILE A 147 8.38 19.82 -11.54
C ILE A 147 7.94 21.23 -11.18
N LYS A 148 7.58 21.45 -9.91
CA LYS A 148 7.05 22.72 -9.39
C LYS A 148 7.97 23.34 -8.35
N SER A 149 8.66 22.52 -7.57
CA SER A 149 9.59 22.97 -6.54
C SER A 149 10.78 22.03 -6.41
N TRP A 150 11.92 22.62 -6.05
CA TRP A 150 13.14 21.95 -5.63
C TRP A 150 13.38 22.34 -4.18
N ILE A 151 13.68 21.37 -3.33
CA ILE A 151 13.86 21.57 -1.90
C ILE A 151 15.19 20.94 -1.50
N ASP A 152 16.11 21.76 -0.99
CA ASP A 152 17.41 21.33 -0.48
C ASP A 152 17.46 21.58 1.02
N LEU A 153 17.75 20.54 1.80
CA LEU A 153 17.83 20.60 3.27
C LEU A 153 19.15 20.01 3.76
N ALA A 154 19.79 20.71 4.68
CA ALA A 154 20.97 20.18 5.38
C ALA A 154 20.55 19.18 6.47
N GLY A 155 21.17 18.00 6.46
CA GLY A 155 20.86 16.88 7.33
C GLY A 155 19.91 15.87 6.69
N PHE A 156 19.58 14.82 7.45
CA PHE A 156 18.77 13.71 6.96
C PHE A 156 17.28 13.92 7.24
N PHE A 157 16.54 14.21 6.17
CA PHE A 157 15.08 14.28 6.13
C PHE A 157 14.54 13.22 5.18
N ASN A 158 13.49 12.51 5.58
CA ASN A 158 12.68 11.66 4.70
C ASN A 158 11.30 12.28 4.49
N PHE A 159 10.66 11.99 3.36
CA PHE A 159 9.24 12.30 3.17
C PHE A 159 8.36 11.54 4.18
N ASP A 160 7.36 12.24 4.74
CA ASP A 160 6.25 11.62 5.49
C ASP A 160 4.93 11.74 4.71
N ALA A 161 4.60 12.96 4.29
CA ALA A 161 3.38 13.30 3.56
C ALA A 161 3.48 14.62 2.79
N VAL A 162 2.57 14.83 1.83
CA VAL A 162 2.33 16.14 1.21
C VAL A 162 0.83 16.44 1.24
N SER A 163 0.47 17.68 1.56
CA SER A 163 -0.93 18.10 1.64
C SER A 163 -1.61 18.17 0.27
N ASN A 164 -2.93 18.00 0.24
CA ASN A 164 -3.72 18.04 -1.00
C ASN A 164 -3.63 19.38 -1.76
N ASP A 165 -3.42 20.47 -1.04
CA ASP A 165 -3.22 21.80 -1.64
C ASP A 165 -1.79 22.04 -2.15
N GLY A 166 -0.87 21.09 -1.96
CA GLY A 166 0.52 21.20 -2.39
C GLY A 166 1.32 22.27 -1.65
N ARG A 167 0.85 22.72 -0.48
CA ARG A 167 1.47 23.82 0.29
C ARG A 167 2.35 23.35 1.44
N ARG A 168 2.17 22.12 1.92
CA ARG A 168 2.89 21.57 3.08
C ARG A 168 3.52 20.24 2.70
N LEU A 169 4.83 20.17 2.87
CA LEU A 169 5.60 18.92 2.80
C LEU A 169 5.99 18.52 4.23
N TYR A 170 5.46 17.42 4.71
CA TYR A 170 5.77 16.84 6.02
C TYR A 170 6.97 15.91 5.88
N LEU A 171 7.92 16.05 6.81
CA LEU A 171 9.23 15.42 6.74
C LEU A 171 9.59 14.78 8.08
N ILE A 172 10.20 13.60 8.04
CA ILE A 172 10.85 12.97 9.18
C ILE A 172 12.30 13.45 9.21
N GLN A 173 12.66 14.26 10.20
CA GLN A 173 14.05 14.68 10.44
C GLN A 173 14.73 13.72 11.43
N PHE A 174 15.70 12.96 10.95
CA PHE A 174 16.48 12.08 11.81
C PHE A 174 17.51 12.87 12.62
N VAL A 175 17.54 12.61 13.92
CA VAL A 175 18.58 13.13 14.84
C VAL A 175 19.52 12.04 15.33
N SER A 176 19.16 10.77 15.08
CA SER A 176 20.00 9.59 15.17
C SER A 176 19.43 8.51 14.25
N GLY A 177 20.06 7.33 14.17
CA GLY A 177 19.50 6.21 13.40
C GLY A 177 18.16 5.65 13.92
N LYS A 178 17.71 6.05 15.12
CA LYS A 178 16.45 5.55 15.73
C LYS A 178 15.44 6.64 16.12
N ALA A 179 15.90 7.86 16.35
CA ALA A 179 15.07 8.96 16.85
C ALA A 179 14.94 10.07 15.82
N TYR A 180 13.74 10.63 15.70
CA TYR A 180 13.41 11.63 14.71
C TYR A 180 12.31 12.60 15.17
N TYR A 181 12.23 13.76 14.51
CA TYR A 181 11.13 14.71 14.65
C TYR A 181 10.31 14.74 13.37
N VAL A 182 9.00 14.88 13.50
CA VAL A 182 8.15 15.24 12.36
C VAL A 182 8.21 16.77 12.19
N ARG A 183 8.60 17.21 11.00
CA ARG A 183 8.72 18.61 10.59
C ARG A 183 7.76 18.86 9.44
N TRP A 184 7.54 20.13 9.13
CA TRP A 184 6.85 20.51 7.91
C TRP A 184 7.58 21.67 7.23
N TYR A 185 7.57 21.64 5.91
CA TYR A 185 8.16 22.60 5.01
C TYR A 185 7.03 23.34 4.30
N ASP A 186 7.03 24.67 4.41
CA ASP A 186 6.09 25.54 3.71
C ASP A 186 6.57 25.69 2.27
N LEU A 187 5.90 25.00 1.34
CA LEU A 187 6.23 24.99 -0.08
C LEU A 187 5.95 26.33 -0.75
N ALA A 188 5.05 27.15 -0.20
CA ALA A 188 4.76 28.48 -0.73
C ALA A 188 5.82 29.51 -0.30
N MET A 189 6.33 29.38 0.92
CA MET A 189 7.39 30.26 1.44
C MET A 189 8.80 29.75 1.15
N GLY A 190 8.96 28.48 0.74
CA GLY A 190 10.26 27.88 0.47
C GLY A 190 11.13 27.74 1.73
N ARG A 191 10.53 27.34 2.87
CA ARG A 191 11.27 27.20 4.13
C ARG A 191 10.75 26.09 5.02
N LEU A 192 11.67 25.45 5.74
CA LEU A 192 11.35 24.58 6.86
C LEU A 192 10.78 25.44 8.00
N ASP A 193 9.65 25.04 8.57
CA ASP A 193 9.14 25.71 9.74
C ASP A 193 10.03 25.42 10.96
N PRO A 194 10.32 26.41 11.83
CA PRO A 194 11.17 26.18 13.00
C PRO A 194 10.55 25.24 14.04
N GLY A 195 9.22 25.09 14.05
CA GLY A 195 8.53 24.16 14.93
C GLY A 195 8.62 22.70 14.47
N VAL A 196 8.31 21.81 15.40
CA VAL A 196 7.97 20.41 15.10
C VAL A 196 6.46 20.29 14.94
N VAL A 197 6.02 19.30 14.17
CA VAL A 197 4.62 18.85 14.24
C VAL A 197 4.39 18.34 15.65
N PHE A 198 3.44 18.95 16.34
CA PHE A 198 3.21 18.72 17.76
C PHE A 198 2.28 17.52 17.94
N ASP A 199 2.77 16.49 18.61
CA ASP A 199 1.90 15.41 19.07
C ASP A 199 1.06 15.90 20.26
N LYS A 200 -0.26 15.82 20.14
CA LYS A 200 -1.18 16.31 21.18
C LYS A 200 -1.24 15.41 22.42
N ASN A 201 -0.77 14.17 22.34
CA ASN A 201 -0.69 13.23 23.45
C ASN A 201 0.71 13.24 24.10
N ASP A 202 1.76 13.26 23.27
CA ASP A 202 3.16 13.07 23.74
C ASP A 202 4.03 14.34 23.65
N GLY A 203 3.49 15.44 23.13
CA GLY A 203 4.14 16.74 23.06
C GLY A 203 5.13 16.89 21.89
N ALA A 204 6.25 17.57 22.14
CA ALA A 204 7.31 17.85 21.16
C ALA A 204 8.51 16.89 21.28
N ASN A 205 8.30 15.72 21.88
CA ASN A 205 9.35 14.73 22.06
C ASN A 205 9.73 14.08 20.73
N ALA A 206 10.99 13.64 20.62
CA ALA A 206 11.41 12.87 19.45
C ALA A 206 10.66 11.53 19.42
N MET A 207 10.20 11.16 18.23
CA MET A 207 9.58 9.87 17.96
C MET A 207 10.64 8.83 17.62
N SER A 208 10.24 7.56 17.72
CA SER A 208 11.00 6.42 17.24
C SER A 208 10.02 5.36 16.74
N GLY A 209 10.49 4.50 15.85
CA GLY A 209 9.73 3.36 15.34
C GLY A 209 9.91 3.14 13.85
N LEU A 210 9.40 2.01 13.38
CA LEU A 210 9.38 1.62 11.98
C LEU A 210 7.95 1.77 11.47
N ARG A 211 7.78 2.46 10.35
CA ARG A 211 6.48 2.58 9.68
C ARG A 211 6.17 1.29 8.94
N LEU A 212 5.14 0.57 9.37
CA LEU A 212 4.65 -0.61 8.67
C LEU A 212 3.77 -0.23 7.49
N SER A 213 2.95 0.82 7.63
CA SER A 213 1.95 1.16 6.64
C SER A 213 1.40 2.56 6.80
N GLY A 214 0.58 2.99 5.83
CA GLY A 214 -0.30 4.13 6.04
C GLY A 214 -1.50 4.16 5.10
N VAL A 215 -2.53 4.88 5.53
CA VAL A 215 -3.76 5.13 4.78
C VAL A 215 -4.25 6.55 5.05
N ALA A 216 -4.64 7.26 4.00
CA ALA A 216 -5.23 8.59 4.14
C ALA A 216 -6.73 8.49 4.45
N SER A 217 -7.28 9.47 5.16
CA SER A 217 -8.73 9.66 5.24
C SER A 217 -9.30 9.94 3.84
N ALA A 218 -10.58 9.62 3.61
CA ALA A 218 -11.18 9.82 2.28
C ALA A 218 -11.22 11.29 1.82
N ASN A 219 -11.30 12.23 2.75
CA ASN A 219 -11.17 13.67 2.46
C ASN A 219 -9.70 14.14 2.31
N GLY A 220 -8.73 13.28 2.62
CA GLY A 220 -7.30 13.58 2.58
C GLY A 220 -6.81 14.62 3.60
N GLY A 221 -7.60 14.89 4.65
CA GLY A 221 -7.19 15.79 5.75
C GLY A 221 -6.29 15.12 6.79
N TRP A 222 -6.25 13.79 6.83
CA TRP A 222 -5.43 13.01 7.76
C TRP A 222 -4.68 11.88 7.05
N LEU A 223 -3.46 11.62 7.50
CA LEU A 223 -2.71 10.41 7.18
C LEU A 223 -2.57 9.57 8.46
N TYR A 224 -3.03 8.32 8.40
CA TYR A 224 -2.87 7.35 9.47
C TYR A 224 -1.74 6.41 9.11
N SER A 225 -0.73 6.31 9.96
CA SER A 225 0.43 5.44 9.72
C SER A 225 0.63 4.48 10.89
N MET A 226 0.82 3.19 10.60
CA MET A 226 1.10 2.19 11.63
C MET A 226 2.58 2.18 11.93
N TYR A 227 2.92 2.30 13.21
CA TYR A 227 4.29 2.24 13.70
C TYR A 227 4.47 1.15 14.76
N VAL A 228 5.63 0.52 14.72
CA VAL A 228 6.12 -0.43 15.73
C VAL A 228 7.43 0.06 16.30
N ARG A 229 7.71 -0.30 17.57
CA ARG A 229 8.91 0.14 18.29
C ARG A 229 9.67 -1.07 18.83
N ASP A 230 10.96 -0.89 19.07
CA ASP A 230 11.89 -1.93 19.51
C ASP A 230 11.44 -2.55 20.85
N HIS A 231 11.19 -1.69 21.85
CA HIS A 231 10.91 -2.07 23.24
C HIS A 231 9.63 -1.40 23.79
N ALA A 232 8.70 -1.01 22.92
CA ALA A 232 7.45 -0.35 23.30
C ALA A 232 6.32 -0.78 22.37
N GLY A 233 5.08 -0.74 22.87
CA GLY A 233 3.90 -1.16 22.11
C GLY A 233 3.74 -0.40 20.78
N PRO A 234 2.97 -0.95 19.84
CA PRO A 234 2.69 -0.31 18.55
C PRO A 234 1.73 0.87 18.71
N PHE A 235 1.69 1.74 17.71
CA PHE A 235 0.80 2.90 17.71
C PHE A 235 0.39 3.31 16.30
N ILE A 236 -0.73 4.01 16.20
CA ILE A 236 -1.15 4.69 14.97
C ILE A 236 -0.74 6.16 15.09
N HIS A 237 0.10 6.63 14.19
CA HIS A 237 0.38 8.05 14.03
C HIS A 237 -0.67 8.67 13.11
N ALA A 238 -1.57 9.48 13.66
CA ALA A 238 -2.57 10.23 12.91
C ALA A 238 -2.05 11.66 12.68
N LEU A 239 -1.51 11.92 11.50
CA LEU A 239 -0.96 13.20 11.08
C LEU A 239 -2.03 14.06 10.40
N SER A 240 -2.24 15.29 10.88
CA SER A 240 -3.08 16.25 10.15
C SER A 240 -2.31 16.78 8.95
N LEU A 241 -2.94 16.78 7.78
CA LEU A 241 -2.40 17.36 6.54
C LEU A 241 -2.85 18.81 6.32
N GLU A 242 -3.52 19.41 7.32
CA GLU A 242 -4.01 20.79 7.29
C GLU A 242 -3.20 21.71 8.20
N GLY A 243 -2.44 21.16 9.15
CA GLY A 243 -1.65 21.89 10.12
C GLY A 243 -0.58 21.04 10.82
N PRO A 244 0.15 21.63 11.78
CA PRO A 244 1.30 20.99 12.42
C PRO A 244 0.88 20.20 13.67
N ILE A 245 -0.15 19.35 13.56
CA ILE A 245 -0.62 18.52 14.67
C ILE A 245 -0.67 17.05 14.29
N ALA A 246 -0.36 16.19 15.26
CA ALA A 246 -0.55 14.76 15.16
C ALA A 246 -1.07 14.17 16.47
N PHE A 247 -1.52 12.92 16.41
CA PHE A 247 -1.89 12.11 17.56
C PHE A 247 -1.28 10.72 17.43
N CYS A 248 -0.48 10.31 18.42
CA CYS A 248 -0.07 8.92 18.61
C CYS A 248 -1.16 8.18 19.39
N LEU A 249 -1.76 7.17 18.76
CA LEU A 249 -2.81 6.33 19.34
C LEU A 249 -2.24 4.96 19.69
N ASP A 250 -1.94 4.73 20.98
CA ASP A 250 -1.33 3.49 21.42
C ASP A 250 -2.26 2.27 21.28
N LEU A 251 -1.67 1.19 20.76
CA LEU A 251 -2.30 -0.11 20.60
C LEU A 251 -1.76 -1.10 21.65
N PRO A 252 -2.53 -2.14 21.99
CA PRO A 252 -2.03 -3.21 22.87
C PRO A 252 -0.82 -3.93 22.26
N GLY A 253 0.09 -4.39 23.13
CA GLY A 253 1.26 -5.19 22.74
C GLY A 253 2.57 -4.67 23.33
N SER A 254 3.65 -5.42 23.09
CA SER A 254 5.03 -5.03 23.40
C SER A 254 5.78 -4.60 22.15
N GLY A 255 7.06 -4.27 22.29
CA GLY A 255 7.92 -4.01 21.16
C GLY A 255 8.26 -5.27 20.37
N TYR A 256 8.74 -5.08 19.14
CA TYR A 256 9.07 -6.18 18.25
C TYR A 256 10.31 -6.97 18.69
N ALA A 257 11.13 -6.42 19.60
CA ALA A 257 12.25 -7.16 20.18
C ALA A 257 11.78 -8.23 21.18
N GLU A 258 10.69 -7.96 21.91
CA GLU A 258 10.08 -8.93 22.83
C GLU A 258 9.11 -9.88 22.13
N ASP A 259 8.31 -9.35 21.21
CA ASP A 259 7.30 -10.09 20.47
C ASP A 259 7.22 -9.60 19.03
N GLY A 260 7.84 -10.36 18.12
CA GLY A 260 7.81 -10.02 16.70
C GLY A 260 6.42 -10.11 16.05
N SER A 261 5.39 -10.61 16.75
CA SER A 261 4.01 -10.45 16.31
C SER A 261 3.62 -8.98 16.11
N ALA A 262 4.29 -8.04 16.80
CA ALA A 262 4.12 -6.60 16.60
C ALA A 262 4.32 -6.19 15.13
N MET A 263 5.19 -6.87 14.38
CA MET A 263 5.44 -6.59 12.96
C MET A 263 4.25 -6.90 12.04
N GLN A 264 3.20 -7.57 12.55
CA GLN A 264 2.03 -8.00 11.77
C GLN A 264 0.84 -7.04 11.86
N TRP A 265 1.01 -5.87 12.48
CA TRP A 265 -0.01 -4.83 12.45
C TRP A 265 -0.21 -4.29 11.02
N SER A 266 -1.46 -4.14 10.63
CA SER A 266 -1.88 -3.61 9.33
C SER A 266 -2.96 -2.55 9.50
N LEU A 267 -3.10 -1.65 8.52
CA LEU A 267 -4.18 -0.66 8.46
C LEU A 267 -5.09 -0.90 7.27
N ALA A 268 -6.38 -0.68 7.46
CA ALA A 268 -7.36 -0.65 6.39
C ALA A 268 -8.38 0.48 6.61
N LEU A 269 -8.80 1.13 5.52
CA LEU A 269 -9.89 2.09 5.54
C LEU A 269 -11.20 1.37 5.17
N SER A 270 -12.31 1.73 5.81
CA SER A 270 -13.62 1.26 5.39
C SER A 270 -13.95 1.76 3.97
N PRO A 271 -14.76 1.04 3.17
CA PRO A 271 -15.16 1.47 1.83
C PRO A 271 -15.75 2.89 1.77
N GLY A 272 -16.48 3.28 2.82
CA GLY A 272 -17.06 4.63 2.95
C GLY A 272 -16.10 5.69 3.50
N GLY A 273 -14.83 5.35 3.76
CA GLY A 273 -13.80 6.30 4.17
C GLY A 273 -13.94 6.86 5.59
N SER A 274 -14.87 6.35 6.38
CA SER A 274 -15.29 6.92 7.67
C SER A 274 -14.61 6.27 8.88
N THR A 275 -13.84 5.21 8.67
CA THR A 275 -13.24 4.42 9.75
C THR A 275 -11.91 3.84 9.29
N VAL A 276 -10.87 3.99 10.11
CA VAL A 276 -9.63 3.22 9.98
C VAL A 276 -9.69 2.04 10.95
N TYR A 277 -9.36 0.86 10.46
CA TYR A 277 -9.13 -0.34 11.23
C TYR A 277 -7.64 -0.60 11.33
N ALA A 278 -7.17 -0.88 12.53
CA ALA A 278 -5.89 -1.52 12.76
C ALA A 278 -6.14 -2.97 13.18
N ALA A 279 -5.44 -3.91 12.59
CA ALA A 279 -5.55 -5.32 12.95
C ALA A 279 -4.18 -5.97 13.03
N ASN A 280 -4.02 -6.88 13.99
CA ASN A 280 -2.88 -7.78 14.10
C ASN A 280 -3.40 -9.21 14.00
N LEU A 281 -3.02 -9.91 12.94
CA LEU A 281 -3.54 -11.24 12.66
C LEU A 281 -2.87 -12.34 13.49
N ALA A 282 -1.64 -12.15 13.96
CA ALA A 282 -0.99 -13.11 14.88
C ALA A 282 -1.63 -13.10 16.26
N SER A 283 -1.93 -11.92 16.79
CA SER A 283 -2.51 -11.78 18.12
C SER A 283 -4.04 -11.79 18.13
N GLY A 284 -4.69 -11.52 16.99
CA GLY A 284 -6.15 -11.37 16.91
C GLY A 284 -6.66 -10.01 17.38
N GLU A 285 -5.76 -9.07 17.69
CA GLU A 285 -6.12 -7.72 18.14
C GLU A 285 -6.68 -6.87 16.99
N VAL A 286 -7.75 -6.13 17.27
CA VAL A 286 -8.37 -5.19 16.34
C VAL A 286 -8.70 -3.90 17.06
N ALA A 287 -8.36 -2.77 16.45
CA ALA A 287 -8.74 -1.44 16.91
C ALA A 287 -9.45 -0.65 15.80
N LYS A 288 -10.48 0.11 16.19
CA LYS A 288 -11.21 1.01 15.32
C LYS A 288 -10.88 2.46 15.67
N VAL A 289 -10.45 3.25 14.69
CA VAL A 289 -10.24 4.68 14.83
C VAL A 289 -11.42 5.43 14.20
N GLY A 290 -12.03 6.33 14.96
CA GLY A 290 -13.06 7.24 14.47
C GLY A 290 -12.44 8.41 13.71
N ILE A 291 -13.00 8.75 12.54
CA ILE A 291 -12.54 9.87 11.68
C ILE A 291 -13.54 11.06 11.71
N ALA A 292 -14.54 11.04 12.59
CA ALA A 292 -15.56 12.11 12.65
C ALA A 292 -14.98 13.39 13.24
N ASP A 293 -15.10 14.53 12.51
CA ASP A 293 -14.90 15.99 12.76
C ASP A 293 -14.19 16.49 14.05
N GLY A 294 -13.39 15.66 14.70
CA GLY A 294 -12.67 15.93 15.93
C GLY A 294 -11.33 15.19 15.93
N ALA A 295 -10.65 15.21 17.07
CA ALA A 295 -9.36 14.53 17.21
C ALA A 295 -9.51 13.02 16.94
N PRO A 296 -8.66 12.43 16.08
CA PRO A 296 -8.63 10.99 15.87
C PRO A 296 -8.46 10.26 17.20
N GLN A 297 -9.26 9.22 17.41
CA GLN A 297 -9.24 8.43 18.64
C GLN A 297 -9.65 6.99 18.39
N ILE A 298 -9.10 6.07 19.19
CA ILE A 298 -9.56 4.68 19.18
C ILE A 298 -10.93 4.63 19.84
N VAL A 299 -11.96 4.32 19.07
CA VAL A 299 -13.35 4.25 19.54
C VAL A 299 -13.77 2.84 19.95
N HIS A 300 -13.03 1.81 19.52
CA HIS A 300 -13.28 0.43 19.88
C HIS A 300 -12.00 -0.41 19.82
N LYS A 301 -11.87 -1.36 20.75
CA LYS A 301 -10.85 -2.42 20.73
C LYS A 301 -11.56 -3.76 20.88
N ALA A 302 -11.14 -4.77 20.13
CA ALA A 302 -11.67 -6.11 20.18
C ALA A 302 -10.54 -7.13 20.01
N HIS A 303 -10.78 -8.34 20.53
CA HIS A 303 -9.91 -9.49 20.33
C HIS A 303 -10.71 -10.57 19.62
N ILE A 304 -10.25 -11.00 18.44
CA ILE A 304 -10.87 -12.06 17.66
C ILE A 304 -10.15 -13.37 17.96
N ALA A 305 -10.87 -14.31 18.57
CA ALA A 305 -10.33 -15.63 18.83
C ALA A 305 -9.94 -16.32 17.52
N LEU A 306 -8.65 -16.58 17.33
CA LEU A 306 -8.13 -17.29 16.16
C LEU A 306 -8.53 -18.77 16.26
N THR A 307 -9.61 -19.16 15.58
CA THR A 307 -10.03 -20.57 15.51
C THR A 307 -8.95 -21.43 14.83
N THR A 308 -8.84 -22.71 15.20
CA THR A 308 -7.82 -23.63 14.67
C THR A 308 -7.83 -23.80 13.14
N SER A 309 -8.92 -23.45 12.45
CA SER A 309 -9.03 -23.44 10.98
C SER A 309 -8.31 -22.26 10.30
N THR A 310 -8.22 -21.09 10.94
CA THR A 310 -7.29 -19.99 10.58
C THR A 310 -5.91 -20.22 11.17
N GLY A 311 -5.84 -20.88 12.33
CA GLY A 311 -4.62 -21.16 13.07
C GLY A 311 -3.59 -22.00 12.31
N GLY A 312 -3.99 -22.86 11.38
CA GLY A 312 -3.03 -23.62 10.54
C GLY A 312 -2.27 -22.77 9.52
N LEU A 313 -2.83 -21.63 9.10
CA LEU A 313 -2.21 -20.67 8.17
C LEU A 313 -1.32 -19.65 8.90
N ILE A 314 -1.60 -19.43 10.20
CA ILE A 314 -1.06 -18.33 11.02
C ILE A 314 -0.10 -18.83 12.13
N LYS A 315 -0.06 -20.13 12.46
CA LYS A 315 0.80 -20.68 13.53
C LYS A 315 2.26 -20.93 13.16
N ASN A 316 2.61 -20.97 11.88
CA ASN A 316 3.99 -21.24 11.43
C ASN A 316 4.85 -19.96 11.36
N VAL A 317 4.48 -18.93 12.12
CA VAL A 317 5.19 -17.66 12.22
C VAL A 317 6.40 -17.88 13.12
N GLU A 318 7.59 -18.07 12.55
CA GLU A 318 8.80 -17.69 13.26
C GLU A 318 8.82 -16.16 13.24
N ALA A 319 8.45 -15.55 14.37
CA ALA A 319 8.16 -14.12 14.52
C ALA A 319 9.38 -13.19 14.37
N LYS A 320 10.23 -13.39 13.36
CA LYS A 320 11.46 -12.61 13.18
C LYS A 320 11.67 -12.08 11.76
N GLU A 321 10.86 -12.46 10.77
CA GLU A 321 10.95 -11.94 9.41
C GLU A 321 9.62 -11.41 8.85
N LEU A 322 9.70 -10.65 7.76
CA LEU A 322 8.95 -9.42 7.46
C LEU A 322 7.47 -9.62 7.08
N GLY A 323 6.60 -8.68 7.47
CA GLY A 323 5.21 -8.63 7.01
C GLY A 323 4.45 -7.34 7.33
N ALA A 324 4.92 -6.18 6.87
CA ALA A 324 4.14 -4.94 6.90
C ALA A 324 2.92 -5.05 5.98
N ASN A 325 1.73 -4.66 6.45
CA ASN A 325 0.47 -4.76 5.67
C ASN A 325 0.17 -6.18 5.17
N ALA A 326 0.30 -7.15 6.07
CA ALA A 326 -0.17 -8.51 5.91
C ALA A 326 -1.70 -8.62 5.71
N ALA A 327 -2.47 -7.53 5.77
CA ALA A 327 -3.92 -7.59 5.52
C ALA A 327 -4.43 -6.32 4.82
N VAL A 328 -5.28 -6.48 3.81
CA VAL A 328 -6.12 -5.42 3.25
C VAL A 328 -7.57 -5.86 3.16
N VAL A 329 -8.48 -4.93 3.41
CA VAL A 329 -9.92 -5.15 3.20
C VAL A 329 -10.23 -4.95 1.70
N SER A 330 -11.13 -5.76 1.12
CA SER A 330 -11.69 -5.46 -0.20
C SER A 330 -12.36 -4.09 -0.15
N LEU A 331 -11.79 -3.14 -0.88
CA LEU A 331 -12.17 -1.72 -0.78
C LEU A 331 -13.50 -1.42 -1.49
N ASP A 332 -13.92 -2.26 -2.43
CA ASP A 332 -15.00 -1.90 -3.37
C ASP A 332 -16.40 -2.31 -2.87
N ASP A 333 -16.54 -3.40 -2.09
CA ASP A 333 -17.85 -3.85 -1.59
C ASP A 333 -17.88 -4.16 -0.07
N GLY A 334 -16.72 -4.15 0.61
CA GLY A 334 -16.59 -4.47 2.03
C GLY A 334 -17.04 -5.88 2.42
N ARG A 335 -17.28 -6.78 1.46
CA ARG A 335 -17.78 -8.14 1.74
C ARG A 335 -16.68 -9.10 2.14
N ASN A 336 -15.47 -8.88 1.63
CA ASN A 336 -14.32 -9.73 1.82
C ASN A 336 -13.11 -8.97 2.41
N LEU A 337 -12.35 -9.63 3.27
CA LEU A 337 -11.04 -9.22 3.75
C LEU A 337 -10.00 -10.17 3.15
N TYR A 338 -8.90 -9.63 2.63
CA TYR A 338 -7.79 -10.43 2.13
C TYR A 338 -6.60 -10.27 3.08
N ALA A 339 -6.25 -11.37 3.73
CA ALA A 339 -5.07 -11.47 4.58
C ALA A 339 -3.97 -12.23 3.84
N MET A 340 -2.72 -11.94 4.15
CA MET A 340 -1.53 -12.52 3.56
C MET A 340 -0.57 -12.89 4.70
N SER A 341 -0.11 -14.14 4.73
CA SER A 341 0.93 -14.56 5.68
C SER A 341 2.32 -14.17 5.17
N GLU A 342 3.31 -14.25 6.06
CA GLU A 342 4.74 -14.08 5.76
C GLU A 342 5.20 -14.97 4.58
N GLY A 343 4.75 -16.22 4.54
CA GLY A 343 5.07 -17.17 3.46
C GLY A 343 4.36 -16.90 2.13
N GLY A 344 3.62 -15.79 2.02
CA GLY A 344 2.91 -15.41 0.79
C GLY A 344 1.57 -16.08 0.61
N LYS A 345 1.04 -16.71 1.67
CA LYS A 345 -0.26 -17.38 1.62
C LYS A 345 -1.36 -16.36 1.85
N VAL A 346 -2.16 -16.11 0.83
CA VAL A 346 -3.33 -15.24 0.88
C VAL A 346 -4.55 -16.05 1.32
N ALA A 347 -5.35 -15.47 2.19
CA ALA A 347 -6.64 -15.97 2.63
C ALA A 347 -7.72 -14.93 2.34
N GLU A 348 -8.77 -15.34 1.65
CA GLU A 348 -10.00 -14.58 1.50
C GLU A 348 -10.91 -14.87 2.70
N ILE A 349 -11.41 -13.83 3.37
CA ILE A 349 -12.23 -13.92 4.57
C ILE A 349 -13.54 -13.18 4.31
N SER A 350 -14.66 -13.90 4.35
CA SER A 350 -15.98 -13.27 4.26
C SER A 350 -16.28 -12.51 5.55
N MET A 351 -16.51 -11.20 5.43
CA MET A 351 -16.82 -10.32 6.56
C MET A 351 -18.23 -10.57 7.11
N GLY A 352 -19.16 -11.04 6.28
CA GLY A 352 -20.55 -11.32 6.70
C GLY A 352 -20.69 -12.61 7.51
N SER A 353 -19.89 -13.62 7.21
CA SER A 353 -19.93 -14.94 7.88
C SER A 353 -18.75 -15.19 8.81
N ALA A 354 -17.72 -14.34 8.79
CA ALA A 354 -16.45 -14.52 9.51
C ALA A 354 -15.76 -15.87 9.20
N THR A 355 -15.89 -16.35 7.97
CA THR A 355 -15.30 -17.63 7.51
C THR A 355 -14.20 -17.40 6.50
N VAL A 356 -13.10 -18.16 6.61
CA VAL A 356 -12.09 -18.25 5.56
C VAL A 356 -12.67 -19.00 4.36
N GLY A 357 -12.63 -18.35 3.21
CA GLY A 357 -12.96 -18.91 1.91
C GLY A 357 -11.73 -19.58 1.28
N ALA A 358 -11.33 -19.10 0.11
CA ALA A 358 -10.18 -19.63 -0.60
C ALA A 358 -8.85 -19.23 0.07
N THR A 359 -7.84 -20.08 -0.10
CA THR A 359 -6.45 -19.73 0.21
C THR A 359 -5.55 -20.10 -0.94
N PHE A 360 -4.56 -19.27 -1.24
CA PHE A 360 -3.63 -19.48 -2.34
C PHE A 360 -2.29 -18.83 -2.04
N ASP A 361 -1.23 -19.26 -2.73
CA ASP A 361 0.11 -18.71 -2.53
C ASP A 361 0.42 -17.68 -3.61
N LEU A 362 1.04 -16.57 -3.23
CA LEU A 362 1.64 -15.63 -4.17
C LEU A 362 2.81 -16.32 -4.86
N SER A 363 2.74 -16.45 -6.18
CA SER A 363 3.79 -17.08 -6.96
C SER A 363 4.75 -16.03 -7.53
N GLY A 364 6.05 -16.32 -7.54
CA GLY A 364 7.03 -15.49 -8.25
C GLY A 364 7.78 -14.44 -7.40
N GLY A 365 7.86 -14.64 -6.09
CA GLY A 365 8.75 -13.91 -5.18
C GLY A 365 8.25 -13.94 -3.74
N GLN A 366 9.00 -13.34 -2.83
CA GLN A 366 8.59 -13.13 -1.44
C GLN A 366 7.58 -11.98 -1.38
N PRO A 367 6.43 -12.15 -0.70
CA PRO A 367 5.48 -11.07 -0.52
C PRO A 367 6.09 -9.91 0.29
N VAL A 368 5.70 -8.69 -0.05
CA VAL A 368 6.15 -7.48 0.65
C VAL A 368 4.95 -6.79 1.31
N ALA A 369 3.87 -6.61 0.57
CA ALA A 369 2.61 -6.03 1.05
C ALA A 369 1.48 -6.34 0.07
N LEU A 370 0.26 -6.46 0.57
CA LEU A 370 -0.92 -6.40 -0.29
C LEU A 370 -1.31 -4.91 -0.45
N MET A 371 -1.42 -4.42 -1.69
CA MET A 371 -1.58 -3.00 -1.99
C MET A 371 -3.04 -2.61 -2.29
N ARG A 372 -3.78 -3.47 -3.00
CA ARG A 372 -5.19 -3.27 -3.34
C ARG A 372 -5.87 -4.59 -3.69
N VAL A 373 -7.18 -4.62 -3.48
CA VAL A 373 -8.10 -5.51 -4.21
C VAL A 373 -9.07 -4.67 -5.03
N ALA A 374 -9.24 -5.01 -6.31
CA ALA A 374 -10.20 -4.38 -7.22
C ALA A 374 -11.29 -5.40 -7.57
N ALA A 375 -12.54 -5.06 -7.32
CA ALA A 375 -13.66 -5.92 -7.67
C ALA A 375 -13.77 -6.13 -9.18
N SER A 376 -14.23 -7.31 -9.57
CA SER A 376 -14.37 -7.74 -10.96
C SER A 376 -15.66 -7.32 -11.65
#